data_AF-A0A1T4S319-F1
#
_entry.id   AF-A0A1T4S319-F1
#
_cell.length_a   1.000
_cell.length_b   1.000
_cell.length_c   1.000
_cell.angle_alpha   90.00
_cell.angle_beta   90.00
_cell.angle_gamma   90.00
#
_symmetry.space_group_name_H-M   'P 1'
#
loop_
_entity.id
_entity.type
_entity.pdbx_description
1 polymer ?
#
loop_
_entity_poly.entity_id
_entity_poly.type
_entity_poly.pdbx_seq_one_letter_code
_entity_poly.pdbx_strand_id
1 'polypeptide(L)' 'MSDNNKIEEVIQNIHHDYVKEVAKLEFFSKAFYEMAMGQASLAVPGIDGCALAFQQSVQALQDINDRLASV' A
#
# COMPACT_ATOMS: atom_id res chain seq x y z
N MET A 1 8.38 -8.20 30.80
CA MET A 1 8.80 -7.84 29.44
C MET A 1 9.55 -6.54 29.53
N SER A 2 10.80 -6.49 29.07
CA SER A 2 11.59 -5.25 29.01
C SER A 2 11.02 -4.33 27.94
N ASP A 3 11.24 -3.02 28.08
CA ASP A 3 10.75 -2.03 27.11
C ASP A 3 11.35 -2.25 25.70
N ASN A 4 12.55 -2.84 25.61
CA ASN A 4 13.15 -3.27 24.34
C ASN A 4 12.30 -4.31 23.59
N ASN A 5 11.66 -5.25 24.30
CA ASN A 5 10.81 -6.26 23.64
C ASN A 5 9.53 -5.64 23.05
N LYS A 6 9.01 -4.56 23.66
CA LYS A 6 7.83 -3.86 23.14
C LYS A 6 8.17 -3.03 21.90
N ILE A 7 9.35 -2.40 21.89
CA ILE A 7 9.82 -1.62 20.74
C ILE A 7 10.06 -2.55 19.54
N GLU A 8 10.70 -3.70 19.74
CA GLU A 8 10.89 -4.70 18.67
C GLU A 8 9.55 -5.21 18.10
N GLU A 9 8.57 -5.48 18.96
CA GLU A 9 7.23 -5.91 18.54
C GLU A 9 6.52 -4.83 17.72
N VAL A 10 6.61 -3.56 18.12
CA VAL A 10 6.05 -2.43 17.38
C VAL A 10 6.72 -2.27 16.02
N ILE A 11 8.05 -2.35 15.96
CA ILE A 11 8.80 -2.27 14.69
C ILE A 11 8.43 -3.42 13.76
N GLN A 12 8.31 -4.65 14.26
CA GLN A 12 7.91 -5.81 13.45
C GLN A 12 6.49 -5.66 12.90
N ASN A 13 5.55 -5.18 13.72
CA ASN A 13 4.17 -4.96 13.28
C ASN A 13 4.08 -3.88 12.20
N ILE A 14 4.80 -2.77 12.38
CA ILE A 14 4.90 -1.70 11.39
C ILE A 14 5.52 -2.20 10.08
N HIS A 15 6.60 -2.99 10.17
CA HIS A 15 7.25 -3.56 8.99
C HIS A 15 6.32 -4.52 8.24
N HIS A 16 5.55 -5.33 8.96
CA HIS A 16 4.56 -6.22 8.37
C HIS A 16 3.45 -5.45 7.62
N ASP A 17 2.92 -4.40 8.25
CA ASP A 17 1.90 -3.52 7.66
C ASP A 17 2.45 -2.84 6.39
N TYR A 18 3.70 -2.36 6.43
CA TYR A 18 4.38 -1.73 5.29
C TYR A 18 4.54 -2.70 4.11
N VAL A 19 5.07 -3.90 4.34
CA VAL A 19 5.28 -4.91 3.28
C VAL A 19 3.96 -5.28 2.61
N LYS A 20 2.88 -5.39 3.40
CA LYS A 20 1.55 -5.70 2.89
C LYS A 20 1.00 -4.61 1.97
N GLU A 21 1.18 -3.33 2.32
CA GLU A 21 0.74 -2.21 1.48
C GLU A 21 1.60 -2.05 0.22
N VAL A 22 2.91 -2.25 0.30
CA VAL A 22 3.79 -2.25 -0.87
C VAL A 22 3.37 -3.34 -1.88
N ALA A 23 3.09 -4.55 -1.41
CA ALA A 23 2.64 -5.64 -2.29
C ALA A 23 1.32 -5.33 -3.03
N LYS A 24 0.39 -4.60 -2.38
CA LYS A 24 -0.86 -4.15 -3.03
C LYS A 24 -0.58 -3.13 -4.13
N LEU A 25 0.29 -2.15 -3.86
CA LEU A 25 0.65 -1.12 -4.84
C LEU A 25 1.37 -1.73 -6.06
N GLU A 26 2.27 -2.69 -5.84
CA GLU A 26 2.91 -3.44 -6.93
C GLU A 26 1.89 -4.20 -7.78
N PHE A 27 0.90 -4.85 -7.14
CA PHE A 27 -0.19 -5.52 -7.85
C PHE A 27 -1.00 -4.55 -8.72
N PHE A 28 -1.43 -3.41 -8.15
CA PHE A 28 -2.23 -2.43 -8.89
C PHE A 28 -1.43 -1.77 -10.02
N SER A 29 -0.19 -1.37 -9.77
CA SER A 29 0.67 -0.74 -10.79
C SER A 29 0.94 -1.67 -11.99
N LYS A 30 1.14 -2.97 -11.74
CA LYS A 30 1.28 -3.97 -12.80
C LYS A 30 -0.01 -4.14 -13.60
N ALA A 31 -1.16 -4.22 -12.94
CA ALA A 31 -2.46 -4.29 -13.61
C ALA A 31 -2.69 -3.05 -14.49
N PHE A 32 -2.38 -1.85 -14.00
CA PHE A 32 -2.47 -0.61 -14.79
C PHE A 32 -1.52 -0.61 -16.00
N TYR A 33 -0.27 -1.05 -15.83
CA TYR A 33 0.69 -1.14 -16.93
C TYR A 33 0.24 -2.13 -18.01
N GLU A 34 -0.25 -3.31 -17.61
CA GLU A 34 -0.80 -4.32 -18.53
C GLU A 34 -2.03 -3.78 -19.28
N MET A 35 -2.88 -3.00 -18.62
CA MET A 35 -4.03 -2.32 -19.25
C MET A 35 -3.60 -1.22 -20.21
N ALA A 36 -2.59 -0.41 -19.86
CA ALA A 36 -2.07 0.66 -20.71
C ALA A 36 -1.35 0.12 -21.97
N MET A 37 -0.66 -1.01 -21.83
CA MET A 37 -0.02 -1.73 -22.95
C MET A 37 -1.03 -2.53 -23.81
N GLY A 38 -2.23 -2.79 -23.28
CA GLY A 38 -3.17 -3.79 -23.80
C GLY A 38 -4.15 -3.33 -24.88
N GLN A 39 -4.68 -2.09 -24.87
CA GLN A 39 -5.50 -1.50 -25.95
C GLN A 39 -5.97 -0.08 -25.58
N ALA A 40 -5.58 0.93 -26.35
CA ALA A 40 -5.86 2.35 -26.11
C ALA A 40 -7.24 2.87 -26.61
N SER A 41 -8.33 2.09 -26.60
CA SER A 41 -9.53 2.49 -27.37
C SER A 41 -10.92 2.16 -26.78
N LEU A 42 -11.06 1.84 -25.50
CA LEU A 42 -12.39 1.69 -24.90
C LEU A 42 -12.40 2.30 -23.51
N ALA A 43 -13.43 3.09 -23.17
CA ALA A 43 -13.65 3.59 -21.82
C ALA A 43 -13.59 2.40 -20.86
N VAL A 44 -12.57 2.38 -20.00
CA VAL A 44 -12.21 1.19 -19.24
C VAL A 44 -13.07 1.10 -17.98
N PRO A 45 -13.97 0.12 -17.87
CA PRO A 45 -14.71 -0.10 -16.63
C PRO A 45 -13.72 -0.51 -15.54
N GLY A 46 -13.62 0.27 -14.46
CA GLY A 46 -12.79 -0.07 -13.30
C GLY A 46 -11.54 0.78 -13.08
N ILE A 47 -11.20 1.72 -13.96
CA ILE A 47 -10.12 2.71 -13.69
C ILE A 47 -10.41 3.49 -12.41
N ASP A 48 -11.65 3.87 -12.18
CA ASP A 48 -12.07 4.56 -10.95
C ASP A 48 -11.88 3.66 -9.71
N GLY A 49 -12.10 2.35 -9.84
CA GLY A 49 -11.88 1.37 -8.77
C GLY A 49 -10.39 1.21 -8.45
N CYS A 50 -9.54 1.18 -9.46
CA CYS A 50 -8.10 1.10 -9.27
C CYS A 50 -7.50 2.43 -8.76
N ALA A 51 -8.02 3.59 -9.19
CA ALA A 51 -7.63 4.89 -8.66
C ALA A 51 -8.02 5.04 -7.19
N LEU A 52 -9.24 4.60 -6.83
CA LEU A 52 -9.68 4.53 -5.44
C LEU A 52 -8.79 3.61 -4.59
N ALA A 53 -8.44 2.44 -5.11
CA ALA A 53 -7.56 1.51 -4.41
C ALA A 53 -6.14 2.09 -4.20
N PHE A 54 -5.62 2.84 -5.19
CA PHE A 54 -4.36 3.57 -5.05
C PHE A 54 -4.43 4.64 -3.96
N GLN A 55 -5.49 5.45 -3.94
CA GLN A 55 -5.70 6.46 -2.89
C GLN A 55 -5.78 5.83 -1.50
N GLN A 56 -6.49 4.70 -1.37
CA GLN A 56 -6.59 3.97 -0.10
C GLN A 56 -5.25 3.41 0.38
N SER A 57 -4.43 2.85 -0.52
CA SER A 57 -3.09 2.36 -0.15
C SER A 57 -2.12 3.49 0.18
N VAL A 58 -2.20 4.65 -0.48
CA VAL A 58 -1.41 5.84 -0.10
C VAL A 58 -1.78 6.30 1.32
N GLN A 59 -3.08 6.36 1.65
CA GLN A 59 -3.52 6.70 3.00
C GLN A 59 -3.03 5.69 4.04
N ALA A 60 -3.12 4.39 3.74
CA ALA A 60 -2.62 3.35 4.65
C ALA A 60 -1.11 3.47 4.90
N LEU A 61 -0.32 3.83 3.88
CA LEU A 61 1.12 4.10 4.05
C LEU A 61 1.39 5.36 4.88
N GLN A 62 0.58 6.40 4.74
CA GLN A 62 0.67 7.60 5.59
C GLN A 62 0.37 7.25 7.06
N ASP A 63 -0.67 6.47 7.33
CA ASP A 63 -1.02 6.03 8.69
C ASP A 63 0.10 5.17 9.31
N ILE A 64 0.76 4.32 8.53
CA ILE A 64 1.94 3.54 8.97
C ILE A 64 3.11 4.48 9.30
N ASN A 65 3.37 5.47 8.45
CA ASN A 65 4.44 6.43 8.66
C ASN A 65 4.19 7.32 9.91
N ASP A 66 2.95 7.72 10.15
CA ASP A 66 2.57 8.49 11.33
C ASP A 66 2.72 7.66 12.61
N ARG A 67 2.39 6.36 12.55
CA ARG A 67 2.66 5.42 13.66
C ARG A 67 4.16 5.29 13.92
N LEU A 68 4.98 5.19 12.88
CA LEU A 68 6.45 5.18 13.00
C LEU A 68 7.00 6.44 13.66
N ALA A 69 6.54 7.62 13.23
CA ALA A 69 7.00 8.90 13.76
C ALA A 69 6.57 9.15 15.22
N SER A 70 5.57 8.41 15.71
CA SER A 70 5.04 8.50 17.07
C SER A 70 5.72 7.57 18.09
N VAL A 71 6.61 6.68 17.62
CA VAL A 71 7.45 5.78 18.43
C VAL A 71 8.75 6.49 18.79
#